data_AF-A0A1J5F2W8-F1
#
_entry.id   AF-A0A1J5F2W8-F1
#
_cell.length_a   1.000
_cell.length_b   1.000
_cell.length_c   1.000
_cell.angle_alpha   90.00
_cell.angle_beta   90.00
_cell.angle_gamma   90.00
#
_symmetry.space_group_name_H-M   'P 1'
#
loop_
_entity.id
_entity.type
_entity.pdbx_description
1 polymer ?
#
loop_
_entity_poly.entity_id
_entity_poly.type
_entity_poly.pdbx_seq_one_letter_code
_entity_poly.pdbx_strand_id
1 'polypeptide(L)'
;MLSVSVLVVLIVFCALAFDYINGFHDTANAIATVVSTRVLTPRTAIIMAACLNFVGALVSTQVAKTVASGLVDTARFQIADLYQPAVLAAKLKNPVDPVSQYLAEWLSPETAHLLGQYPATGEPAKELQAGMVADLNRIIQRADLYAARRFAGIPLAAQAVEKAKDSRRLKPEELANNNRALLEKAYPGELASNQHVFQVVILAAILGAIVWNLITWKYGIPSSSSHALIGGLCGAAISHGGLRFVLWDGIVQKVLIPLVGSPVMGFIIGFILMTTIFKTLAHVHPGRVSAGFRHLQVLSAAAMAFTHGLNDAQKSMGIITMALVSARILVEPVVPLWVVLSCATAMALGTSVGGWRIIKTMGHKIIRLEPVHGFAAEISSAIVLFVTSHFGMPVSTTHVISGSIFGVGSSKRLSAVRWGVAQSMVVAWILTLPAAGLVAAFSYEILVHLGLGH
;
A
#
# COMPACT_ATOMS: atom_id res chain seq x y z
N MET A 1 -27.50 -6.15 -2.88
CA MET A 1 -26.14 -5.62 -3.07
C MET A 1 -25.91 -4.49 -2.09
N LEU A 2 -24.74 -4.46 -1.44
CA LEU A 2 -24.39 -3.33 -0.57
C LEU A 2 -24.16 -2.10 -1.47
N SER A 3 -24.59 -0.92 -1.03
CA SER A 3 -24.27 0.29 -1.77
C SER A 3 -22.75 0.56 -1.67
N VAL A 4 -22.20 1.26 -2.66
CA VAL A 4 -20.79 1.69 -2.67
C VAL A 4 -20.44 2.41 -1.37
N SER A 5 -21.35 3.25 -0.85
CA SER A 5 -21.18 3.94 0.43
C SER A 5 -21.01 2.99 1.61
N VAL A 6 -21.77 1.89 1.66
CA VAL A 6 -21.63 0.89 2.75
C VAL A 6 -20.31 0.14 2.64
N LEU A 7 -19.87 -0.22 1.43
CA LEU A 7 -18.56 -0.85 1.22
C LEU A 7 -17.42 0.08 1.66
N VAL A 8 -17.48 1.38 1.33
CA VAL A 8 -16.50 2.37 1.79
C VAL A 8 -16.45 2.41 3.32
N VAL A 9 -17.60 2.42 4.01
CA VAL A 9 -17.65 2.41 5.48
C VAL A 9 -17.01 1.12 6.05
N LEU A 10 -17.30 -0.04 5.46
CA LEU A 10 -16.68 -1.31 5.85
C LEU A 10 -15.17 -1.31 5.64
N ILE A 11 -14.69 -0.75 4.53
CA ILE A 11 -13.27 -0.61 4.23
C ILE A 11 -12.61 0.32 5.24
N VAL A 12 -13.22 1.46 5.57
CA VAL A 12 -12.70 2.37 6.60
C VAL A 12 -12.59 1.65 7.94
N PHE A 13 -13.63 0.93 8.34
CA PHE A 13 -13.60 0.13 9.57
C PHE A 13 -12.48 -0.92 9.56
N CYS A 14 -12.36 -1.69 8.47
CA CYS A 14 -11.33 -2.71 8.34
C CYS A 14 -9.93 -2.10 8.29
N ALA A 15 -9.74 -0.97 7.60
CA ALA A 15 -8.46 -0.26 7.54
C ALA A 15 -8.04 0.27 8.92
N LEU A 16 -8.98 0.82 9.71
CA LEU A 16 -8.70 1.22 11.09
C LEU A 16 -8.40 0.03 12.00
N ALA A 17 -9.11 -1.09 11.81
CA ALA A 17 -8.80 -2.34 12.51
C ALA A 17 -7.40 -2.87 12.13
N PHE A 18 -7.05 -2.82 10.85
CA PHE A 18 -5.71 -3.14 10.37
C PHE A 18 -4.65 -2.23 11.00
N ASP A 19 -4.89 -0.92 11.06
CA ASP A 19 -3.96 0.05 11.66
C ASP A 19 -3.78 -0.16 13.16
N TYR A 20 -4.87 -0.48 13.86
CA TYR A 20 -4.84 -0.90 15.26
C TYR A 20 -4.03 -2.19 15.44
N ILE A 21 -4.22 -3.18 14.56
CA ILE A 21 -3.47 -4.43 14.58
C ILE A 21 -1.99 -4.19 14.34
N ASN A 22 -1.65 -3.36 13.36
CA ASN A 22 -0.28 -2.95 13.08
C ASN A 22 0.33 -2.25 14.28
N GLY A 23 -0.42 -1.35 14.93
CA GLY A 23 0.02 -0.65 16.14
C GLY A 23 0.56 -1.62 17.19
N PHE A 24 -0.21 -2.65 17.56
CA PHE A 24 0.27 -3.62 18.55
C PHE A 24 1.31 -4.60 17.99
N HIS A 25 1.19 -5.00 16.72
CA HIS A 25 2.11 -5.94 16.08
C HIS A 25 3.53 -5.36 16.01
N ASP A 26 3.63 -4.10 15.56
CA ASP A 26 4.87 -3.42 15.24
C ASP A 26 5.35 -2.50 16.39
N THR A 27 4.63 -2.45 17.52
CA THR A 27 5.13 -1.87 18.79
C THR A 27 6.54 -2.37 19.12
N ALA A 28 6.82 -3.65 18.84
CA ALA A 28 8.11 -4.26 19.08
C ALA A 28 9.26 -3.55 18.35
N ASN A 29 9.03 -3.02 17.15
CA ASN A 29 10.05 -2.32 16.35
C ASN A 29 10.52 -1.03 17.02
N ALA A 30 9.62 -0.36 17.75
CA ALA A 30 9.92 0.91 18.42
C ALA A 30 10.50 0.73 19.83
N ILE A 31 10.07 -0.31 20.57
CA ILE A 31 10.37 -0.41 22.02
C ILE A 31 11.18 -1.63 22.45
N ALA A 32 11.32 -2.68 21.62
CA ALA A 32 11.92 -3.93 22.09
C ALA A 32 13.38 -3.73 22.53
N THR A 33 14.13 -2.90 21.82
CA THR A 33 15.52 -2.54 22.12
C THR A 33 15.65 -1.83 23.46
N VAL A 34 14.92 -0.73 23.69
CA VAL A 34 15.00 0.07 24.94
C VAL A 34 14.45 -0.66 26.18
N VAL A 35 13.49 -1.57 25.97
CA VAL A 35 12.97 -2.44 27.03
C VAL A 35 13.95 -3.57 27.33
N SER A 36 14.56 -4.19 26.31
CA SER A 36 15.54 -5.28 26.49
C SER A 36 16.82 -4.82 27.20
N THR A 37 17.27 -3.59 26.93
CA THR A 37 18.42 -2.97 27.61
C THR A 37 18.09 -2.45 29.00
N ARG A 38 16.82 -2.54 29.43
CA ARG A 38 16.30 -2.05 30.72
C ARG A 38 16.58 -0.56 30.95
N VAL A 39 16.57 0.21 29.86
CA VAL A 39 16.68 1.68 29.92
C VAL A 39 15.33 2.27 30.31
N LEU A 40 14.24 1.79 29.69
CA LEU A 40 12.88 2.17 30.04
C LEU A 40 12.10 0.96 30.59
N THR A 41 11.16 1.26 31.48
CA THR A 41 10.15 0.27 31.85
C THR A 41 9.21 0.05 30.65
N PRO A 42 8.63 -1.15 30.51
CA PRO A 42 7.74 -1.43 29.39
C PRO A 42 6.54 -0.47 29.30
N ARG A 43 5.97 -0.06 30.45
CA ARG A 43 4.86 0.92 30.49
C ARG A 43 5.28 2.29 29.94
N THR A 44 6.41 2.82 30.38
CA THR A 44 6.93 4.11 29.91
C THR A 44 7.24 4.07 28.43
N ALA A 45 7.85 2.99 27.94
CA ALA A 45 8.18 2.84 26.53
C ALA A 45 6.92 2.78 25.64
N ILE A 46 5.87 2.08 26.09
CA ILE A 46 4.58 2.00 25.37
C ILE A 46 3.90 3.38 25.28
N ILE A 47 3.82 4.13 26.39
CA ILE A 47 3.20 5.46 26.39
C ILE A 47 3.96 6.41 25.46
N MET A 48 5.29 6.43 25.56
CA MET A 48 6.14 7.23 24.69
C MET A 48 5.92 6.85 23.22
N ALA A 49 5.93 5.54 22.91
CA ALA A 49 5.75 5.06 21.55
C ALA A 49 4.37 5.42 21.00
N ALA A 50 3.29 5.25 21.77
CA ALA A 50 1.93 5.59 21.35
C ALA A 50 1.78 7.08 21.04
N CYS A 51 2.31 7.96 21.89
CA CYS A 51 2.27 9.41 21.67
C CYS A 51 3.07 9.83 20.43
N LEU A 52 4.30 9.30 20.27
CA LEU A 52 5.15 9.66 19.14
C LEU A 52 4.69 9.05 17.82
N ASN A 53 4.12 7.84 17.87
CA ASN A 53 3.43 7.22 16.74
C ASN A 53 2.27 8.12 16.25
N PHE A 54 1.45 8.61 17.19
CA PHE A 54 0.36 9.54 16.87
C PHE A 54 0.90 10.81 16.20
N VAL A 55 1.88 11.47 16.81
CA VAL A 55 2.46 12.72 16.28
C VAL A 55 3.13 12.49 14.92
N GLY A 56 3.90 11.42 14.77
CA GLY A 56 4.56 11.06 13.52
C GLY A 56 3.59 10.86 12.36
N ALA A 57 2.43 10.25 12.63
CA ALA A 57 1.39 10.05 11.65
C ALA A 57 0.79 11.37 11.11
N LEU A 58 0.86 12.47 11.87
CA LEU A 58 0.30 13.78 11.45
C LEU A 58 1.24 14.56 10.49
N VAL A 59 2.51 14.16 10.39
CA VAL A 59 3.55 14.99 9.76
C VAL A 59 3.61 14.83 8.24
N SER A 60 3.21 13.68 7.69
CA SER A 60 3.30 13.42 6.24
C SER A 60 2.16 12.55 5.74
N THR A 61 1.83 12.72 4.45
CA THR A 61 0.86 11.92 3.70
C THR A 61 1.45 11.38 2.39
N GLN A 62 2.76 11.49 2.20
CA GLN A 62 3.42 11.10 0.95
C GLN A 62 3.38 9.59 0.69
N VAL A 63 3.66 8.77 1.69
CA VAL A 63 3.56 7.30 1.58
C VAL A 63 2.11 6.90 1.32
N ALA A 64 1.15 7.56 1.95
CA ALA A 64 -0.27 7.31 1.72
C ALA A 64 -0.67 7.56 0.27
N LYS A 65 -0.17 8.64 -0.35
CA LYS A 65 -0.37 8.92 -1.79
C LYS A 65 0.20 7.82 -2.69
N THR A 66 1.38 7.30 -2.35
CA THR A 66 2.00 6.20 -3.09
C THR A 66 1.24 4.88 -2.92
N VAL A 67 0.70 4.60 -1.73
CA VAL A 67 -0.13 3.41 -1.50
C VAL A 67 -1.49 3.55 -2.21
N ALA A 68 -2.06 4.76 -2.24
CA ALA A 68 -3.35 5.03 -2.87
C ALA A 68 -3.32 4.96 -4.40
N SER A 69 -2.14 5.06 -5.04
CA SER A 69 -2.01 5.12 -6.50
C SER A 69 -0.84 4.29 -7.03
N GLY A 70 -1.11 3.55 -8.11
CA GLY A 70 -0.06 2.91 -8.89
C GLY A 70 0.39 1.54 -8.41
N LEU A 71 -0.46 0.86 -7.65
CA LEU A 71 -0.30 -0.56 -7.33
C LEU A 71 -1.28 -1.43 -8.12
N VAL A 72 -2.50 -0.92 -8.34
CA VAL A 72 -3.58 -1.62 -9.05
C VAL A 72 -4.19 -0.69 -10.10
N ASP A 73 -4.45 -1.21 -11.29
CA ASP A 73 -5.08 -0.48 -12.40
C ASP A 73 -6.59 -0.39 -12.19
N THR A 74 -7.04 0.67 -11.51
CA THR A 74 -8.45 0.93 -11.23
C THR A 74 -9.23 1.46 -12.43
N ALA A 75 -8.59 1.69 -13.57
CA ALA A 75 -9.23 2.25 -14.76
C ALA A 75 -9.50 1.19 -15.85
N ARG A 76 -8.85 0.03 -15.75
CA ARG A 76 -8.88 -1.00 -16.78
C ARG A 76 -10.27 -1.58 -17.03
N PHE A 77 -10.73 -1.54 -18.28
CA PHE A 77 -11.94 -2.22 -18.73
C PHE A 77 -11.73 -3.74 -18.81
N GLN A 78 -12.77 -4.48 -18.44
CA GLN A 78 -12.93 -5.91 -18.65
C GLN A 78 -14.11 -6.21 -19.59
N ILE A 79 -14.17 -7.44 -20.09
CA ILE A 79 -15.33 -7.92 -20.85
C ILE A 79 -16.59 -7.86 -19.99
N ALA A 80 -16.48 -8.16 -18.69
CA ALA A 80 -17.58 -8.05 -17.74
C ALA A 80 -18.11 -6.62 -17.56
N ASP A 81 -17.33 -5.59 -17.94
CA ASP A 81 -17.78 -4.20 -17.90
C ASP A 81 -18.68 -3.83 -19.08
N LEU A 82 -18.81 -4.71 -20.10
CA LEU A 82 -19.72 -4.50 -21.23
C LEU A 82 -21.11 -5.01 -20.85
N TYR A 83 -21.99 -4.14 -20.34
CA TYR A 83 -23.35 -4.52 -19.94
C TYR A 83 -24.26 -4.76 -21.16
N GLN A 84 -24.07 -3.97 -22.22
CA GLN A 84 -24.78 -4.13 -23.50
C GLN A 84 -23.78 -4.13 -24.66
N PRO A 85 -22.99 -5.22 -24.83
CA PRO A 85 -21.92 -5.29 -25.83
C PRO A 85 -22.46 -5.13 -27.26
N ALA A 86 -23.67 -5.63 -27.53
CA ALA A 86 -24.33 -5.51 -28.83
C ALA A 86 -24.62 -4.05 -29.22
N VAL A 87 -25.10 -3.25 -28.27
CA VAL A 87 -25.44 -1.84 -28.48
C VAL A 87 -24.17 -1.02 -28.66
N LEU A 88 -23.14 -1.28 -27.85
CA LEU A 88 -21.84 -0.63 -28.02
C LEU A 88 -21.22 -0.96 -29.39
N ALA A 89 -21.22 -2.23 -29.78
CA ALA A 89 -20.71 -2.64 -31.10
C ALA A 89 -21.49 -1.97 -32.23
N ALA A 90 -22.82 -1.88 -32.14
CA ALA A 90 -23.63 -1.18 -33.14
C ALA A 90 -23.27 0.32 -33.25
N LYS A 91 -23.06 1.00 -32.11
CA LYS A 91 -22.62 2.40 -32.08
C LYS A 91 -21.22 2.60 -32.64
N LEU A 92 -20.28 1.70 -32.36
CA LEU A 92 -18.93 1.77 -32.91
C LEU A 92 -18.89 1.45 -34.41
N LYS A 93 -19.78 0.57 -34.88
CA LYS A 93 -19.90 0.22 -36.30
C LYS A 93 -20.47 1.37 -37.13
N ASN A 94 -21.51 2.02 -36.61
CA ASN A 94 -22.19 3.14 -37.25
C ASN A 94 -22.23 4.36 -36.29
N PRO A 95 -21.11 5.08 -36.14
CA PRO A 95 -20.99 6.13 -35.12
C PRO A 95 -21.76 7.39 -35.50
N VAL A 96 -22.86 7.64 -34.78
CA VAL A 96 -23.69 8.85 -34.95
C VAL A 96 -23.23 9.97 -34.02
N ASP A 97 -22.91 9.65 -32.77
CA ASP A 97 -22.49 10.65 -31.78
C ASP A 97 -20.99 10.94 -31.84
N PRO A 98 -20.54 12.16 -31.43
CA PRO A 98 -19.14 12.56 -31.52
C PRO A 98 -18.17 11.69 -30.72
N VAL A 99 -18.60 11.07 -29.61
CA VAL A 99 -17.74 10.20 -28.79
C VAL A 99 -17.50 8.90 -29.56
N SER A 100 -18.55 8.28 -30.08
CA SER A 100 -18.46 7.05 -30.88
C SER A 100 -17.64 7.25 -32.15
N GLN A 101 -17.74 8.42 -32.80
CA GLN A 101 -16.91 8.76 -33.97
C GLN A 101 -15.42 8.72 -33.62
N TYR A 102 -15.05 9.36 -32.51
CA TYR A 102 -13.67 9.31 -32.03
C TYR A 102 -13.23 7.90 -31.65
N LEU A 103 -14.06 7.13 -30.94
CA LEU A 103 -13.70 5.76 -30.57
C LEU A 103 -13.48 4.88 -31.81
N ALA A 104 -14.34 5.01 -32.83
CA ALA A 104 -14.26 4.27 -34.08
C ALA A 104 -12.96 4.56 -34.86
N GLU A 105 -12.48 5.81 -34.85
CA GLU A 105 -11.20 6.20 -35.47
C GLU A 105 -9.98 5.54 -34.82
N TRP A 106 -10.07 5.16 -33.55
CA TRP A 106 -8.96 4.59 -32.76
C TRP A 106 -9.07 3.07 -32.55
N LEU A 107 -10.01 2.41 -33.23
CA LEU A 107 -10.08 0.95 -33.21
C LEU A 107 -8.85 0.34 -33.90
N SER A 108 -8.37 -0.76 -33.34
CA SER A 108 -7.34 -1.55 -34.01
C SER A 108 -7.87 -2.15 -35.32
N PRO A 109 -7.00 -2.40 -36.32
CA PRO A 109 -7.41 -3.05 -37.57
C PRO A 109 -8.15 -4.36 -37.34
N GLU A 110 -7.73 -5.14 -36.34
CA GLU A 110 -8.34 -6.40 -35.96
C GLU A 110 -9.77 -6.19 -35.42
N THR A 111 -9.96 -5.29 -34.47
CA THR A 111 -11.30 -4.97 -33.92
C THR A 111 -12.21 -4.40 -35.02
N ALA A 112 -11.70 -3.49 -35.85
CA ALA A 112 -12.48 -2.90 -36.95
C ALA A 112 -12.92 -3.97 -37.97
N HIS A 113 -12.07 -4.93 -38.28
CA HIS A 113 -12.40 -6.06 -39.16
C HIS A 113 -13.51 -6.93 -38.57
N LEU A 114 -13.37 -7.35 -37.30
CA LEU A 114 -14.37 -8.14 -36.58
C LEU A 114 -15.70 -7.39 -36.44
N LEU A 115 -15.64 -6.08 -36.22
CA LEU A 115 -16.82 -5.21 -36.12
C LEU A 115 -17.53 -5.05 -37.47
N GLY A 116 -16.78 -4.99 -38.57
CA GLY A 116 -17.33 -4.99 -39.93
C GLY A 116 -18.14 -6.25 -40.23
N GLN A 117 -17.64 -7.40 -39.80
CA GLN A 117 -18.29 -8.71 -39.96
C GLN A 117 -19.47 -8.93 -39.01
N TYR A 118 -19.55 -8.19 -37.91
CA TYR A 118 -20.61 -8.34 -36.93
C TYR A 118 -21.98 -7.98 -37.54
N PRO A 119 -22.97 -8.88 -37.56
CA PRO A 119 -24.24 -8.69 -38.26
C PRO A 119 -25.20 -7.69 -37.58
N ALA A 120 -24.74 -6.97 -36.55
CA ALA A 120 -25.53 -6.04 -35.74
C ALA A 120 -26.80 -6.67 -35.13
N THR A 121 -26.80 -7.99 -34.96
CA THR A 121 -27.89 -8.81 -34.43
C THR A 121 -27.31 -9.88 -33.51
N GLY A 122 -27.93 -10.09 -32.35
CA GLY A 122 -27.43 -11.02 -31.33
C GLY A 122 -26.30 -10.44 -30.47
N GLU A 123 -25.64 -11.29 -29.70
CA GLU A 123 -24.52 -10.90 -28.84
C GLU A 123 -23.19 -10.99 -29.61
N PRO A 124 -22.29 -10.00 -29.52
CA PRO A 124 -20.97 -10.06 -30.15
C PRO A 124 -20.16 -11.28 -29.69
N ALA A 125 -19.42 -11.89 -30.61
CA ALA A 125 -18.46 -12.93 -30.28
C ALA A 125 -17.43 -12.44 -29.25
N LYS A 126 -16.94 -13.35 -28.40
CA LYS A 126 -16.02 -12.99 -27.30
C LYS A 126 -14.73 -12.34 -27.80
N GLU A 127 -14.29 -12.69 -29.00
CA GLU A 127 -13.14 -12.08 -29.68
C GLU A 127 -13.38 -10.60 -29.98
N LEU A 128 -14.58 -10.25 -30.47
CA LEU A 128 -14.96 -8.86 -30.71
C LEU A 128 -15.09 -8.09 -29.40
N GLN A 129 -15.71 -8.69 -28.37
CA GLN A 129 -15.78 -8.08 -27.03
C GLN A 129 -14.38 -7.81 -26.45
N ALA A 130 -13.46 -8.77 -26.56
CA ALA A 130 -12.08 -8.64 -26.13
C ALA A 130 -11.33 -7.54 -26.91
N GLY A 131 -11.53 -7.46 -28.23
CA GLY A 131 -10.97 -6.42 -29.10
C GLY A 131 -11.45 -5.02 -28.70
N MET A 132 -12.76 -4.83 -28.54
CA MET A 132 -13.34 -3.57 -28.07
C MET A 132 -12.78 -3.16 -26.70
N VAL A 133 -12.69 -4.08 -25.75
CA VAL A 133 -12.11 -3.81 -24.41
C VAL A 133 -10.62 -3.45 -24.52
N ALA A 134 -9.86 -4.11 -25.38
CA ALA A 134 -8.45 -3.79 -25.59
C ALA A 134 -8.26 -2.37 -26.15
N ASP A 135 -9.11 -1.97 -27.09
CA ASP A 135 -9.06 -0.64 -27.70
C ASP A 135 -9.56 0.44 -26.74
N LEU A 136 -10.63 0.20 -25.97
CA LEU A 136 -11.06 1.11 -24.89
C LEU A 136 -9.92 1.33 -23.88
N ASN A 137 -9.22 0.27 -23.48
CA ASN A 137 -8.07 0.36 -22.56
C ASN A 137 -6.89 1.15 -23.16
N ARG A 138 -6.72 1.15 -24.47
CA ARG A 138 -5.72 1.97 -25.17
C ARG A 138 -6.16 3.43 -25.22
N ILE A 139 -7.45 3.66 -25.49
CA ILE A 139 -8.03 4.99 -25.64
C ILE A 139 -8.06 5.76 -24.32
N ILE A 140 -8.33 5.10 -23.19
CA ILE A 140 -8.32 5.81 -21.88
C ILE A 140 -6.93 6.33 -21.49
N GLN A 141 -5.85 5.85 -22.11
CA GLN A 141 -4.50 6.38 -21.87
C GLN A 141 -4.20 7.64 -22.68
N ARG A 142 -5.13 8.09 -23.53
CA ARG A 142 -4.92 9.21 -24.44
C ARG A 142 -5.31 10.56 -23.84
N ALA A 143 -4.48 11.57 -24.06
CA ALA A 143 -4.73 12.92 -23.54
C ALA A 143 -5.73 13.75 -24.36
N ASP A 144 -6.11 13.28 -25.55
CA ASP A 144 -7.01 13.95 -26.49
C ASP A 144 -8.45 13.38 -26.49
N LEU A 145 -8.77 12.49 -25.55
CA LEU A 145 -10.11 11.89 -25.45
C LEU A 145 -11.18 12.95 -25.16
N TYR A 146 -10.91 13.96 -24.34
CA TYR A 146 -11.89 14.99 -24.03
C TYR A 146 -11.82 16.18 -24.99
N ALA A 147 -12.99 16.56 -25.52
CA ALA A 147 -13.20 17.83 -26.20
C ALA A 147 -14.61 18.35 -25.85
N ALA A 148 -14.75 19.66 -25.62
CA ALA A 148 -16.02 20.25 -25.18
C ALA A 148 -17.18 19.95 -26.15
N ARG A 149 -16.92 19.95 -27.46
CA ARG A 149 -17.91 19.58 -28.48
C ARG A 149 -18.24 18.09 -28.46
N ARG A 150 -17.24 17.25 -28.19
CA ARG A 150 -17.38 15.78 -28.20
C ARG A 150 -18.29 15.30 -27.08
N PHE A 151 -18.17 15.91 -25.91
CA PHE A 151 -18.98 15.58 -24.73
C PHE A 151 -20.15 16.54 -24.49
N ALA A 152 -20.55 17.30 -25.52
CA ALA A 152 -21.67 18.22 -25.41
C ALA A 152 -22.97 17.45 -25.12
N GLY A 153 -23.74 17.91 -24.12
CA GLY A 153 -25.00 17.27 -23.71
C GLY A 153 -24.85 16.06 -22.79
N ILE A 154 -23.62 15.61 -22.49
CA ILE A 154 -23.37 14.56 -21.50
C ILE A 154 -23.26 15.21 -20.12
N PRO A 155 -24.03 14.76 -19.10
CA PRO A 155 -23.99 15.32 -17.76
C PRO A 155 -22.70 14.88 -17.04
N LEU A 156 -21.62 15.63 -17.27
CA LEU A 156 -20.32 15.42 -16.66
C LEU A 156 -20.17 16.24 -15.37
N ALA A 157 -19.45 15.69 -14.40
CA ALA A 157 -19.06 16.45 -13.21
C ALA A 157 -18.08 17.57 -13.59
N ALA A 158 -18.28 18.78 -13.08
CA ALA A 158 -17.44 19.94 -13.39
C ALA A 158 -15.94 19.67 -13.15
N GLN A 159 -15.62 18.95 -12.08
CA GLN A 159 -14.22 18.61 -11.75
C GLN A 159 -13.60 17.61 -12.74
N ALA A 160 -14.36 16.64 -13.27
CA ALA A 160 -13.88 15.72 -14.29
C ALA A 160 -13.58 16.45 -15.60
N VAL A 161 -14.39 17.46 -15.93
CA VAL A 161 -14.19 18.34 -17.09
C VAL A 161 -12.93 19.18 -16.93
N GLU A 162 -12.71 19.81 -15.77
CA GLU A 162 -11.49 20.59 -15.52
C GLU A 162 -10.22 19.74 -15.65
N LYS A 163 -10.21 18.54 -15.05
CA LYS A 163 -9.09 17.59 -15.23
C LYS A 163 -8.89 17.19 -16.68
N ALA A 164 -9.98 16.96 -17.40
CA ALA A 164 -9.92 16.54 -18.78
C ALA A 164 -9.37 17.66 -19.70
N LYS A 165 -9.55 18.94 -19.36
CA LYS A 165 -8.91 20.06 -20.07
C LYS A 165 -7.39 20.05 -19.88
N ASP A 166 -6.90 19.65 -18.71
CA ASP A 166 -5.49 19.55 -18.37
C ASP A 166 -4.89 18.14 -18.57
N SER A 167 -5.53 17.29 -19.37
CA SER A 167 -5.17 15.87 -19.56
C SER A 167 -3.69 15.59 -19.84
N ARG A 168 -2.97 16.51 -20.51
CA ARG A 168 -1.54 16.37 -20.82
C ARG A 168 -0.61 16.48 -19.61
N ARG A 169 -1.09 17.05 -18.50
CA ARG A 169 -0.34 17.23 -17.24
C ARG A 169 -0.63 16.14 -16.23
N LEU A 170 -1.68 15.34 -16.45
CA LEU A 170 -2.06 14.25 -15.56
C LEU A 170 -1.06 13.10 -15.64
N LYS A 171 -0.88 12.41 -14.51
CA LYS A 171 -0.17 11.13 -14.52
C LYS A 171 -0.97 10.10 -15.32
N PRO A 172 -0.33 9.09 -15.93
CA PRO A 172 -1.02 8.08 -16.74
C PRO A 172 -2.21 7.41 -16.03
N GLU A 173 -2.03 7.06 -14.75
CA GLU A 173 -3.07 6.43 -13.93
C GLU A 173 -4.28 7.36 -13.66
N GLU A 174 -4.01 8.64 -13.42
CA GLU A 174 -5.05 9.65 -13.18
C GLU A 174 -5.81 9.97 -14.47
N LEU A 175 -5.08 10.05 -15.59
CA LEU A 175 -5.64 10.23 -16.93
C LEU A 175 -6.58 9.07 -17.28
N ALA A 176 -6.13 7.83 -17.11
CA ALA A 176 -6.92 6.64 -17.38
C ALA A 176 -8.20 6.59 -16.55
N ASN A 177 -8.10 6.88 -15.24
CA ASN A 177 -9.26 6.92 -14.36
C ASN A 177 -10.27 8.01 -14.75
N ASN A 178 -9.80 9.20 -15.08
CA ASN A 178 -10.65 10.30 -15.53
C ASN A 178 -11.34 9.96 -16.85
N ASN A 179 -10.58 9.45 -17.82
CA ASN A 179 -11.09 9.05 -19.13
C ASN A 179 -12.08 7.90 -19.04
N ARG A 180 -11.84 6.90 -18.18
CA ARG A 180 -12.83 5.85 -17.90
C ARG A 180 -14.13 6.46 -17.39
N ALA A 181 -14.08 7.37 -16.42
CA ALA A 181 -15.28 8.00 -15.87
C ALA A 181 -16.04 8.82 -16.92
N LEU A 182 -15.35 9.48 -17.86
CA LEU A 182 -15.97 10.16 -18.99
C LEU A 182 -16.72 9.17 -19.90
N LEU A 183 -16.12 8.03 -20.22
CA LEU A 183 -16.74 7.00 -21.06
C LEU A 183 -17.93 6.32 -20.37
N GLU A 184 -17.83 6.02 -19.07
CA GLU A 184 -18.97 5.49 -18.29
C GLU A 184 -20.18 6.45 -18.32
N LYS A 185 -19.93 7.77 -18.37
CA LYS A 185 -21.01 8.77 -18.50
C LYS A 185 -21.53 8.93 -19.93
N ALA A 186 -20.68 8.70 -20.93
CA ALA A 186 -21.08 8.73 -22.33
C ALA A 186 -21.90 7.48 -22.74
N TYR A 187 -21.64 6.35 -22.10
CA TYR A 187 -22.27 5.05 -22.38
C TYR A 187 -22.87 4.41 -21.11
N PRO A 188 -23.85 5.06 -20.44
CA PRO A 188 -24.36 4.60 -19.15
C PRO A 188 -25.16 3.29 -19.23
N GLY A 189 -25.63 2.88 -20.40
CA GLY A 189 -26.34 1.61 -20.61
C GLY A 189 -25.43 0.48 -21.06
N GLU A 190 -24.30 0.82 -21.69
CA GLU A 190 -23.40 -0.14 -22.34
C GLU A 190 -22.15 -0.45 -21.51
N LEU A 191 -21.68 0.50 -20.70
CA LEU A 191 -20.50 0.35 -19.84
C LEU A 191 -20.89 0.34 -18.37
N ALA A 192 -20.48 -0.69 -17.64
CA ALA A 192 -20.64 -0.79 -16.20
C ALA A 192 -19.61 0.07 -15.45
N SER A 193 -20.03 0.60 -14.29
CA SER A 193 -19.10 1.28 -13.40
C SER A 193 -18.33 0.27 -12.56
N ASN A 194 -17.02 0.43 -12.47
CA ASN A 194 -16.16 -0.49 -11.73
C ASN A 194 -16.03 -0.17 -10.23
N GLN A 195 -16.71 0.88 -9.74
CA GLN A 195 -16.57 1.35 -8.37
C GLN A 195 -16.84 0.23 -7.36
N HIS A 196 -17.98 -0.47 -7.51
CA HIS A 196 -18.40 -1.53 -6.59
C HIS A 196 -17.38 -2.67 -6.54
N VAL A 197 -16.95 -3.14 -7.71
CA VAL A 197 -16.00 -4.24 -7.83
C VAL A 197 -14.64 -3.88 -7.21
N PHE A 198 -14.14 -2.66 -7.46
CA PHE A 198 -12.88 -2.21 -6.86
C PHE A 198 -12.98 -2.03 -5.35
N GLN A 199 -14.12 -1.61 -4.80
CA GLN A 199 -14.31 -1.62 -3.34
C GLN A 199 -14.18 -3.04 -2.78
N VAL A 200 -14.72 -4.06 -3.47
CA VAL A 200 -14.59 -5.46 -3.03
C VAL A 200 -13.14 -5.94 -3.11
N VAL A 201 -12.39 -5.56 -4.15
CA VAL A 201 -10.95 -5.86 -4.24
C VAL A 201 -10.18 -5.24 -3.08
N ILE A 202 -10.44 -3.97 -2.76
CA ILE A 202 -9.78 -3.27 -1.64
C ILE A 202 -10.15 -3.92 -0.30
N LEU A 203 -11.42 -4.24 -0.10
CA LEU A 203 -11.90 -4.92 1.11
C LEU A 203 -11.24 -6.30 1.29
N ALA A 204 -11.20 -7.11 0.23
CA ALA A 204 -10.55 -8.42 0.24
C ALA A 204 -9.05 -8.32 0.55
N ALA A 205 -8.37 -7.31 -0.03
CA ALA A 205 -6.95 -7.06 0.21
C ALA A 205 -6.66 -6.76 1.69
N ILE A 206 -7.44 -5.89 2.31
CA ILE A 206 -7.29 -5.54 3.74
C ILE A 206 -7.60 -6.74 4.63
N LEU A 207 -8.67 -7.48 4.35
CA LEU A 207 -9.01 -8.69 5.10
C LEU A 207 -7.88 -9.72 5.04
N GLY A 208 -7.30 -9.94 3.85
CA GLY A 208 -6.13 -10.81 3.71
C GLY A 208 -4.93 -10.35 4.53
N ALA A 209 -4.64 -9.05 4.51
CA ALA A 209 -3.56 -8.46 5.31
C ALA A 209 -3.80 -8.60 6.82
N ILE A 210 -5.03 -8.33 7.29
CA ILE A 210 -5.45 -8.49 8.69
C ILE A 210 -5.28 -9.93 9.14
N VAL A 211 -5.85 -10.88 8.40
CA VAL A 211 -5.82 -12.31 8.75
C VAL A 211 -4.38 -12.79 8.82
N TRP A 212 -3.54 -12.42 7.85
CA TRP A 212 -2.14 -12.80 7.88
C TRP A 212 -1.38 -12.19 9.06
N ASN A 213 -1.56 -10.90 9.35
CA ASN A 213 -0.93 -10.25 10.51
C ASN A 213 -1.36 -10.88 11.85
N LEU A 214 -2.63 -11.31 11.98
CA LEU A 214 -3.10 -12.02 13.17
C LEU A 214 -2.49 -13.42 13.28
N ILE A 215 -2.31 -14.13 12.16
CA ILE A 215 -1.62 -15.43 12.12
C ILE A 215 -0.17 -15.26 12.58
N THR A 216 0.58 -14.30 12.01
CA THR A 216 2.00 -14.08 12.36
C THR A 216 2.15 -13.64 13.80
N TRP A 217 1.25 -12.79 14.29
CA TRP A 217 1.20 -12.43 15.71
C TRP A 217 0.92 -13.62 16.61
N LYS A 218 -0.04 -14.50 16.26
CA LYS A 218 -0.38 -15.69 17.04
C LYS A 218 0.84 -16.56 17.29
N TYR A 219 1.67 -16.73 16.26
CA TYR A 219 2.91 -17.52 16.32
C TYR A 219 4.15 -16.70 16.74
N GLY A 220 4.00 -15.40 17.00
CA GLY A 220 5.11 -14.53 17.41
C GLY A 220 6.20 -14.36 16.35
N ILE A 221 5.83 -14.49 15.07
CA ILE A 221 6.71 -14.33 13.91
C ILE A 221 6.79 -12.83 13.58
N PRO A 222 7.99 -12.22 13.57
CA PRO A 222 8.15 -10.83 13.19
C PRO A 222 7.96 -10.67 11.67
N SER A 223 6.71 -10.44 11.27
CA SER A 223 6.29 -10.20 9.89
C SER A 223 6.21 -8.70 9.58
N SER A 224 6.16 -8.37 8.29
CA SER A 224 5.95 -7.02 7.79
C SER A 224 4.49 -6.79 7.40
N SER A 225 3.83 -5.86 8.09
CA SER A 225 2.48 -5.40 7.74
C SER A 225 2.41 -4.78 6.34
N SER A 226 3.50 -4.16 5.86
CA SER A 226 3.59 -3.63 4.49
C SER A 226 3.50 -4.74 3.45
N HIS A 227 4.23 -5.85 3.64
CA HIS A 227 4.19 -6.98 2.71
C HIS A 227 2.82 -7.65 2.72
N ALA A 228 2.20 -7.75 3.89
CA ALA A 228 0.87 -8.33 4.01
C ALA A 228 -0.15 -7.51 3.23
N LEU A 229 -0.09 -6.17 3.33
CA LEU A 229 -0.99 -5.28 2.60
C LEU A 229 -0.76 -5.32 1.08
N ILE A 230 0.48 -5.21 0.63
CA ILE A 230 0.79 -5.23 -0.81
C ILE A 230 0.52 -6.61 -1.41
N GLY A 231 0.88 -7.68 -0.70
CA GLY A 231 0.53 -9.05 -1.08
C GLY A 231 -0.98 -9.22 -1.18
N GLY A 232 -1.74 -8.71 -0.20
CA GLY A 232 -3.20 -8.71 -0.22
C GLY A 232 -3.79 -7.97 -1.42
N LEU A 233 -3.30 -6.76 -1.73
CA LEU A 233 -3.72 -6.00 -2.90
C LEU A 233 -3.44 -6.75 -4.21
N CYS A 234 -2.25 -7.32 -4.36
CA CYS A 234 -1.89 -8.10 -5.54
C CYS A 234 -2.77 -9.35 -5.66
N GLY A 235 -2.96 -10.09 -4.57
CA GLY A 235 -3.77 -11.31 -4.55
C GLY A 235 -5.23 -11.05 -4.91
N ALA A 236 -5.86 -10.05 -4.30
CA ALA A 236 -7.24 -9.68 -4.61
C ALA A 236 -7.38 -9.17 -6.07
N ALA A 237 -6.45 -8.34 -6.54
CA ALA A 237 -6.47 -7.83 -7.92
C ALA A 237 -6.28 -8.95 -8.96
N ILE A 238 -5.40 -9.92 -8.68
CA ILE A 238 -5.17 -11.08 -9.54
C ILE A 238 -6.41 -11.98 -9.58
N SER A 239 -7.08 -12.21 -8.44
CA SER A 239 -8.33 -12.99 -8.39
C SER A 239 -9.44 -12.32 -9.21
N HIS A 240 -9.53 -10.98 -9.12
CA HIS A 240 -10.54 -10.21 -9.85
C HIS A 240 -10.36 -10.22 -11.37
N GLY A 241 -9.15 -9.97 -11.87
CA GLY A 241 -8.94 -9.68 -13.30
C GLY A 241 -7.65 -10.21 -13.89
N GLY A 242 -6.92 -11.03 -13.14
CA GLY A 242 -5.64 -11.60 -13.53
C GLY A 242 -4.46 -10.63 -13.38
N LEU A 243 -3.29 -11.07 -13.86
CA LEU A 243 -2.00 -10.38 -13.67
C LEU A 243 -1.94 -8.96 -14.27
N ARG A 244 -2.86 -8.62 -15.19
CA ARG A 244 -2.89 -7.31 -15.87
C ARG A 244 -3.44 -6.17 -15.02
N PHE A 245 -4.13 -6.48 -13.93
CA PHE A 245 -4.63 -5.48 -12.99
C PHE A 245 -3.57 -5.01 -11.99
N VAL A 246 -2.50 -5.78 -11.84
CA VAL A 246 -1.36 -5.39 -11.02
C VAL A 246 -0.42 -4.54 -11.86
N LEU A 247 -0.14 -3.33 -11.40
CA LEU A 247 0.80 -2.42 -12.04
C LEU A 247 2.22 -2.84 -11.65
N TRP A 248 2.78 -3.84 -12.34
CA TRP A 248 4.08 -4.45 -12.00
C TRP A 248 5.22 -3.45 -11.92
N ASP A 249 5.25 -2.46 -12.81
CA ASP A 249 6.25 -1.40 -12.77
C ASP A 249 6.15 -0.58 -11.47
N GLY A 250 4.91 -0.21 -11.09
CA GLY A 250 4.63 0.44 -9.81
C GLY A 250 4.97 -0.43 -8.61
N ILE A 251 4.62 -1.71 -8.61
CA ILE A 251 4.99 -2.66 -7.55
C ILE A 251 6.51 -2.76 -7.41
N VAL A 252 7.24 -2.91 -8.52
CA VAL A 252 8.70 -3.06 -8.46
C VAL A 252 9.36 -1.77 -7.98
N GLN A 253 9.03 -0.64 -8.60
CA GLN A 253 9.68 0.64 -8.34
C GLN A 253 9.28 1.26 -6.99
N LYS A 254 7.98 1.29 -6.69
CA LYS A 254 7.44 1.97 -5.51
C LYS A 254 7.44 1.08 -4.27
N VAL A 255 7.45 -0.24 -4.44
CA VAL A 255 7.40 -1.19 -3.31
C VAL A 255 8.66 -2.04 -3.23
N LEU A 256 8.89 -2.95 -4.17
CA LEU A 256 9.87 -4.03 -4.02
C LEU A 256 11.31 -3.51 -3.84
N ILE A 257 11.70 -2.48 -4.60
CA ILE A 257 13.02 -1.85 -4.48
C ILE A 257 13.21 -1.24 -3.07
N PRO A 258 12.36 -0.32 -2.57
CA PRO A 258 12.44 0.16 -1.20
C PRO A 258 12.38 -0.96 -0.15
N LEU A 259 11.62 -2.02 -0.41
CA LEU A 259 11.39 -3.12 0.51
C LEU A 259 12.64 -3.96 0.78
N VAL A 260 13.40 -4.24 -0.28
CA VAL A 260 14.68 -4.98 -0.21
C VAL A 260 15.84 -4.04 0.12
N GLY A 261 15.81 -2.81 -0.41
CA GLY A 261 16.87 -1.81 -0.19
C GLY A 261 16.91 -1.29 1.24
N SER A 262 15.76 -1.09 1.89
CA SER A 262 15.68 -0.50 3.23
C SER A 262 16.36 -1.32 4.35
N PRO A 263 16.25 -2.66 4.46
CA PRO A 263 17.03 -3.43 5.43
C PRO A 263 18.54 -3.40 5.14
N VAL A 264 18.94 -3.36 3.86
CA VAL A 264 20.36 -3.26 3.47
C VAL A 264 20.93 -1.90 3.89
N MET A 265 20.18 -0.82 3.67
CA MET A 265 20.56 0.51 4.15
C MET A 265 20.61 0.56 5.68
N GLY A 266 19.64 -0.07 6.37
CA GLY A 266 19.67 -0.22 7.82
C GLY A 266 20.95 -0.92 8.29
N PHE A 267 21.31 -2.04 7.65
CA PHE A 267 22.55 -2.76 7.94
C PHE A 267 23.79 -1.88 7.76
N ILE A 268 23.93 -1.21 6.60
CA ILE A 268 25.09 -0.38 6.26
C ILE A 268 25.22 0.78 7.25
N ILE A 269 24.14 1.54 7.46
CA ILE A 269 24.15 2.70 8.36
C ILE A 269 24.41 2.25 9.79
N GLY A 270 23.76 1.18 10.25
CA GLY A 270 23.99 0.62 11.59
C GLY A 270 25.44 0.18 11.80
N PHE A 271 26.03 -0.49 10.82
CA PHE A 271 27.43 -0.93 10.85
C PHE A 271 28.40 0.27 10.91
N ILE A 272 28.21 1.26 10.05
CA ILE A 272 29.05 2.47 10.00
C ILE A 272 28.92 3.26 11.30
N LEU A 273 27.70 3.50 11.76
CA LEU A 273 27.43 4.25 12.99
C LEU A 273 28.06 3.56 14.20
N MET A 274 27.87 2.25 14.35
CA MET A 274 28.44 1.50 15.47
C MET A 274 29.97 1.46 15.41
N THR A 275 30.56 1.24 14.22
CA THR A 275 32.02 1.28 14.03
C THR A 275 32.59 2.65 14.40
N THR A 276 31.88 3.72 14.06
CA THR A 276 32.28 5.10 14.38
C THR A 276 32.25 5.33 15.88
N ILE A 277 31.16 4.94 16.56
CA ILE A 277 31.04 5.01 18.02
C ILE A 277 32.16 4.22 18.71
N PHE A 278 32.47 3.02 18.24
CA PHE A 278 33.56 2.22 18.80
C PHE A 278 34.91 2.90 18.67
N LYS A 279 35.22 3.48 17.50
CA LYS A 279 36.51 4.14 17.26
C LYS A 279 36.64 5.42 18.06
N THR A 280 35.60 6.25 18.13
CA THR A 280 35.67 7.55 18.82
C THR A 280 35.68 7.40 20.34
N LEU A 281 35.03 6.37 20.88
CA LEU A 281 34.94 6.13 22.31
C LEU A 281 35.85 4.99 22.80
N ALA A 282 36.80 4.54 21.97
CA ALA A 282 37.69 3.40 22.28
C ALA A 282 38.47 3.57 23.60
N HIS A 283 38.82 4.81 23.96
CA HIS A 283 39.59 5.14 25.15
C HIS A 283 38.72 5.51 26.36
N VAL A 284 37.39 5.49 26.22
CA VAL A 284 36.47 5.82 27.31
C VAL A 284 36.08 4.54 28.05
N HIS A 285 36.14 4.58 29.38
CA HIS A 285 35.78 3.43 30.21
C HIS A 285 34.35 2.93 29.89
N PRO A 286 34.13 1.62 29.65
CA PRO A 286 32.83 1.08 29.22
C PRO A 286 31.65 1.46 30.12
N GLY A 287 31.87 1.60 31.42
CA GLY A 287 30.84 2.04 32.36
C GLY A 287 30.30 3.45 32.08
N ARG A 288 31.18 4.40 31.70
CA ARG A 288 30.78 5.77 31.35
C ARG A 288 30.06 5.83 30.01
N VAL A 289 30.53 5.05 29.03
CA VAL A 289 29.88 4.88 27.74
C VAL A 289 28.46 4.36 27.95
N SER A 290 28.30 3.27 28.69
CA SER A 290 26.99 2.69 28.98
C SER A 290 26.06 3.69 29.67
N ALA A 291 26.54 4.40 30.70
CA ALA A 291 25.75 5.40 31.42
C ALA A 291 25.28 6.57 30.52
N GLY A 292 26.14 7.07 29.63
CA GLY A 292 25.78 8.09 28.65
C GLY A 292 24.75 7.59 27.64
N PHE A 293 24.99 6.42 27.05
CA PHE A 293 24.09 5.84 26.06
C PHE A 293 22.74 5.39 26.63
N ARG A 294 22.61 5.13 27.94
CA ARG A 294 21.28 4.93 28.56
C ARG A 294 20.36 6.13 28.32
N HIS A 295 20.88 7.36 28.43
CA HIS A 295 20.09 8.58 28.20
C HIS A 295 19.86 8.82 26.71
N LEU A 296 20.89 8.64 25.89
CA LEU A 296 20.75 8.79 24.44
C LEU A 296 19.81 7.76 23.83
N GLN A 297 19.75 6.54 24.37
CA GLN A 297 18.86 5.50 23.88
C GLN A 297 17.37 5.88 24.05
N VAL A 298 17.01 6.64 25.09
CA VAL A 298 15.64 7.15 25.23
C VAL A 298 15.27 8.05 24.05
N LEU A 299 16.19 8.93 23.65
CA LEU A 299 15.97 9.84 22.52
C LEU A 299 15.92 9.08 21.18
N SER A 300 16.78 8.09 20.97
CA SER A 300 16.75 7.28 19.74
C SER A 300 15.50 6.41 19.66
N ALA A 301 15.04 5.84 20.77
CA ALA A 301 13.78 5.09 20.83
C ALA A 301 12.58 6.01 20.54
N ALA A 302 12.62 7.24 21.03
CA ALA A 302 11.64 8.26 20.70
C ALA A 302 11.65 8.61 19.19
N ALA A 303 12.83 8.83 18.60
CA ALA A 303 12.98 9.09 17.17
C ALA A 303 12.50 7.91 16.31
N MET A 304 12.81 6.68 16.73
CA MET A 304 12.32 5.45 16.08
C MET A 304 10.80 5.34 16.15
N ALA A 305 10.19 5.59 17.31
CA ALA A 305 8.72 5.60 17.44
C ALA A 305 8.07 6.69 16.57
N PHE A 306 8.62 7.91 16.57
CA PHE A 306 8.11 8.99 15.73
C PHE A 306 8.16 8.63 14.23
N THR A 307 9.30 8.12 13.77
CA THR A 307 9.47 7.73 12.35
C THR A 307 8.69 6.47 11.98
N HIS A 308 8.41 5.60 12.94
CA HIS A 308 7.48 4.49 12.78
C HIS A 308 6.06 5.00 12.52
N GLY A 309 5.56 5.97 13.29
CA GLY A 309 4.31 6.69 13.02
C GLY A 309 4.27 7.36 11.65
N LEU A 310 5.38 7.99 11.26
CA LEU A 310 5.53 8.64 9.98
C LEU A 310 5.39 7.68 8.77
N ASN A 311 5.70 6.39 8.92
CA ASN A 311 5.62 5.43 7.81
C ASN A 311 4.36 4.54 7.88
N ASP A 312 4.06 3.99 9.06
CA ASP A 312 3.14 2.85 9.17
C ASP A 312 1.67 3.27 9.13
N ALA A 313 1.31 4.37 9.82
CA ALA A 313 -0.05 4.90 9.80
C ALA A 313 -0.46 5.31 8.37
N GLN A 314 0.50 5.72 7.53
CA GLN A 314 0.24 6.14 6.16
C GLN A 314 -0.25 4.99 5.26
N LYS A 315 0.02 3.73 5.60
CA LYS A 315 -0.43 2.58 4.81
C LYS A 315 -1.95 2.47 4.83
N SER A 316 -2.53 2.56 6.03
CA SER A 316 -3.98 2.53 6.25
C SER A 316 -4.65 3.79 5.68
N MET A 317 -4.01 4.95 5.83
CA MET A 317 -4.46 6.19 5.17
C MET A 317 -4.54 6.02 3.66
N GLY A 318 -3.51 5.45 3.02
CA GLY A 318 -3.45 5.24 1.58
C GLY A 318 -4.55 4.30 1.07
N ILE A 319 -4.86 3.25 1.83
CA ILE A 319 -5.95 2.33 1.50
C ILE A 319 -7.32 2.98 1.60
N ILE A 320 -7.57 3.75 2.66
CA ILE A 320 -8.82 4.51 2.80
C ILE A 320 -8.92 5.54 1.66
N THR A 321 -7.83 6.24 1.34
CA THR A 321 -7.80 7.17 0.21
C THR A 321 -8.05 6.46 -1.11
N MET A 322 -7.48 5.27 -1.35
CA MET A 322 -7.76 4.45 -2.53
C MET A 322 -9.25 4.11 -2.62
N ALA A 323 -9.88 3.71 -1.52
CA ALA A 323 -11.31 3.41 -1.46
C ALA A 323 -12.16 4.63 -1.81
N LEU A 324 -11.84 5.79 -1.22
CA LEU A 324 -12.55 7.05 -1.48
C LEU A 324 -12.38 7.54 -2.93
N VAL A 325 -11.19 7.38 -3.51
CA VAL A 325 -10.91 7.72 -4.92
C VAL A 325 -11.62 6.76 -5.87
N SER A 326 -11.58 5.46 -5.57
CA SER A 326 -12.29 4.43 -6.34
C SER A 326 -13.81 4.65 -6.30
N ALA A 327 -14.36 5.06 -5.15
CA ALA A 327 -15.77 5.42 -5.00
C ALA A 327 -16.15 6.79 -5.61
N ARG A 328 -15.18 7.48 -6.24
CA ARG A 328 -15.34 8.84 -6.82
C ARG A 328 -15.80 9.91 -5.81
N ILE A 329 -15.60 9.66 -4.51
CA ILE A 329 -15.84 10.63 -3.44
C ILE A 329 -14.70 11.65 -3.41
N LEU A 330 -13.47 11.15 -3.54
CA LEU A 330 -12.28 11.99 -3.72
C LEU A 330 -11.88 12.03 -5.18
N VAL A 331 -11.60 13.23 -5.67
CA VAL A 331 -11.18 13.44 -7.05
C VAL A 331 -9.66 13.42 -7.18
N GLU A 332 -8.93 13.81 -6.14
CA GLU A 332 -7.48 13.67 -6.03
C GLU A 332 -7.13 12.77 -4.84
N PRO A 333 -6.00 12.05 -4.89
CA PRO A 333 -5.52 11.25 -3.77
C PRO A 333 -4.94 12.14 -2.65
N VAL A 334 -5.65 13.20 -2.27
CA VAL A 334 -5.34 14.01 -1.10
C VAL A 334 -5.96 13.31 0.11
N VAL A 335 -5.13 12.97 1.09
CA VAL A 335 -5.58 12.30 2.31
C VAL A 335 -6.36 13.29 3.18
N PRO A 336 -7.66 13.05 3.44
CA PRO A 336 -8.45 13.94 4.28
C PRO A 336 -7.96 13.94 5.74
N LEU A 337 -8.11 15.07 6.43
CA LEU A 337 -7.67 15.20 7.82
C LEU A 337 -8.32 14.18 8.76
N TRP A 338 -9.60 13.85 8.56
CA TRP A 338 -10.27 12.83 9.38
C TRP A 338 -9.65 11.44 9.19
N VAL A 339 -9.15 11.11 7.99
CA VAL A 339 -8.43 9.86 7.72
C VAL A 339 -7.10 9.85 8.48
N VAL A 340 -6.38 10.97 8.43
CA VAL A 340 -5.11 11.14 9.16
C VAL A 340 -5.33 10.96 10.66
N LEU A 341 -6.30 11.67 11.24
CA LEU A 341 -6.59 11.60 12.68
C LEU A 341 -7.08 10.22 13.10
N SER A 342 -7.98 9.60 12.34
CA SER A 342 -8.51 8.27 12.67
C SER A 342 -7.44 7.18 12.62
N CYS A 343 -6.59 7.16 11.59
CA CYS A 343 -5.46 6.23 11.49
C CYS A 343 -4.45 6.48 12.62
N ALA A 344 -4.05 7.75 12.83
CA ALA A 344 -3.13 8.11 13.92
C ALA A 344 -3.64 7.63 15.29
N THR A 345 -4.93 7.83 15.58
CA THR A 345 -5.55 7.35 16.82
C THR A 345 -5.59 5.82 16.88
N ALA A 346 -6.00 5.15 15.80
CA ALA A 346 -6.05 3.68 15.75
C ALA A 346 -4.67 3.05 16.00
N MET A 347 -3.63 3.58 15.34
CA MET A 347 -2.26 3.10 15.51
C MET A 347 -1.73 3.36 16.92
N ALA A 348 -2.01 4.53 17.51
CA ALA A 348 -1.62 4.87 18.88
C ALA A 348 -2.31 3.95 19.91
N LEU A 349 -3.61 3.71 19.75
CA LEU A 349 -4.36 2.78 20.59
C LEU A 349 -3.85 1.34 20.45
N GLY A 350 -3.56 0.88 19.24
CA GLY A 350 -2.93 -0.41 19.01
C GLY A 350 -1.58 -0.51 19.73
N THR A 351 -0.75 0.52 19.58
CA THR A 351 0.55 0.61 20.27
C THR A 351 0.40 0.52 21.78
N SER A 352 -0.64 1.15 22.34
CA SER A 352 -0.91 1.16 23.78
C SER A 352 -1.22 -0.22 24.39
N VAL A 353 -1.79 -1.14 23.60
CA VAL A 353 -2.09 -2.52 24.03
C VAL A 353 -0.82 -3.38 24.06
N GLY A 354 0.11 -3.09 23.16
CA GLY A 354 1.43 -3.71 23.11
C GLY A 354 1.46 -5.08 22.44
N GLY A 355 2.65 -5.45 21.97
CA GLY A 355 2.91 -6.66 21.17
C GLY A 355 3.75 -7.71 21.88
N TRP A 356 3.43 -8.08 23.12
CA TRP A 356 4.33 -8.83 24.01
C TRP A 356 4.90 -10.14 23.43
N ARG A 357 4.13 -10.85 22.60
CA ARG A 357 4.60 -12.06 21.91
C ARG A 357 5.77 -11.75 20.97
N ILE A 358 5.65 -10.68 20.19
CA ILE A 358 6.66 -10.24 19.22
C ILE A 358 7.83 -9.55 19.91
N ILE A 359 7.56 -8.72 20.94
CA ILE A 359 8.60 -8.07 21.76
C ILE A 359 9.56 -9.11 22.35
N LYS A 360 9.03 -10.23 22.87
CA LYS A 360 9.84 -11.34 23.39
C LYS A 360 10.74 -11.96 22.31
N THR A 361 10.23 -12.13 21.09
CA THR A 361 10.99 -12.68 19.96
C THR A 361 12.11 -11.74 19.51
N MET A 362 11.83 -10.44 19.31
CA MET A 362 12.81 -9.47 18.79
C MET A 362 13.89 -9.09 19.82
N GLY A 363 13.52 -8.91 21.09
CA GLY A 363 14.44 -8.36 22.11
C GLY A 363 15.49 -9.34 22.66
N HIS A 364 15.27 -10.66 22.60
CA HIS A 364 16.17 -11.64 23.23
C HIS A 364 16.79 -12.66 22.26
N LYS A 365 16.22 -12.86 21.08
CA LYS A 365 16.67 -13.95 20.18
C LYS A 365 17.72 -13.55 19.18
N ILE A 366 17.90 -12.26 18.88
CA ILE A 366 18.76 -11.79 17.79
C ILE A 366 20.19 -11.49 18.26
N ILE A 367 20.37 -10.52 19.16
CA ILE A 367 21.65 -10.12 19.75
C ILE A 367 21.41 -9.73 21.21
N ARG A 368 22.39 -9.96 22.11
CA ARG A 368 22.36 -9.35 23.45
C ARG A 368 22.70 -7.86 23.33
N LEU A 369 21.69 -7.02 23.42
CA LEU A 369 21.83 -5.58 23.25
C LEU A 369 22.31 -4.91 24.54
N GLU A 370 23.20 -3.93 24.37
CA GLU A 370 23.58 -2.96 25.41
C GLU A 370 23.04 -1.60 24.94
N PRO A 371 22.91 -0.58 25.82
CA PRO A 371 22.30 0.69 25.44
C PRO A 371 22.92 1.35 24.20
N VAL A 372 24.24 1.23 24.03
CA VAL A 372 24.95 1.75 22.85
C VAL A 372 24.53 1.05 21.55
N HIS A 373 24.32 -0.26 21.57
CA HIS A 373 23.86 -1.03 20.40
C HIS A 373 22.41 -0.68 20.06
N GLY A 374 21.57 -0.55 21.08
CA GLY A 374 20.18 -0.14 20.91
C GLY A 374 20.09 1.25 20.29
N PHE A 375 20.84 2.22 20.82
CA PHE A 375 20.94 3.56 20.26
C PHE A 375 21.35 3.56 18.78
N ALA A 376 22.44 2.85 18.44
CA ALA A 376 22.93 2.81 17.07
C ALA A 376 21.92 2.18 16.10
N ALA A 377 21.23 1.11 16.52
CA ALA A 377 20.24 0.44 15.69
C ALA A 377 18.98 1.32 15.49
N GLU A 378 18.49 1.96 16.55
CA GLU A 378 17.31 2.82 16.52
C GLU A 378 17.54 4.09 15.69
N ILE A 379 18.69 4.77 15.85
CA ILE A 379 19.03 5.95 15.03
C ILE A 379 19.20 5.56 13.55
N SER A 380 19.91 4.47 13.27
CA SER A 380 20.06 3.98 11.91
C SER A 380 18.70 3.72 11.26
N SER A 381 17.79 3.10 12.01
CA SER A 381 16.44 2.80 11.53
C SER A 381 15.62 4.06 11.32
N ALA A 382 15.66 4.99 12.28
CA ALA A 382 14.95 6.26 12.21
C ALA A 382 15.40 7.09 10.99
N ILE A 383 16.70 7.11 10.68
CA ILE A 383 17.23 7.78 9.49
C ILE A 383 16.65 7.15 8.22
N VAL A 384 16.70 5.82 8.08
CA VAL A 384 16.18 5.12 6.90
C VAL A 384 14.68 5.36 6.75
N LEU A 385 13.90 5.23 7.83
CA LEU A 385 12.46 5.44 7.82
C LEU A 385 12.09 6.88 7.50
N PHE A 386 12.79 7.86 8.06
CA PHE A 386 12.55 9.27 7.77
C PHE A 386 12.82 9.60 6.30
N VAL A 387 13.96 9.17 5.76
CA VAL A 387 14.34 9.43 4.36
C VAL A 387 13.37 8.77 3.40
N THR A 388 13.07 7.48 3.61
CA THR A 388 12.13 6.75 2.74
C THR A 388 10.71 7.33 2.81
N SER A 389 10.24 7.73 3.99
CA SER A 389 8.94 8.39 4.15
C SER A 389 8.90 9.78 3.50
N HIS A 390 10.02 10.51 3.52
CA HIS A 390 10.14 11.82 2.85
C HIS A 390 10.00 11.71 1.34
N PHE A 391 10.46 10.61 0.75
CA PHE A 391 10.25 10.30 -0.68
C PHE A 391 8.94 9.52 -0.95
N GLY A 392 8.09 9.34 0.07
CA GLY A 392 6.83 8.63 -0.08
C GLY A 392 6.98 7.13 -0.38
N MET A 393 8.13 6.52 -0.06
CA MET A 393 8.38 5.10 -0.30
C MET A 393 7.85 4.27 0.87
N PRO A 394 6.83 3.41 0.66
CA PRO A 394 6.38 2.48 1.69
C PRO A 394 7.47 1.44 1.97
N VAL A 395 7.90 1.34 3.22
CA VAL A 395 8.94 0.37 3.64
C VAL A 395 8.44 -0.49 4.79
N SER A 396 9.23 -1.50 5.16
CA SER A 396 8.95 -2.37 6.28
C SER A 396 9.78 -1.94 7.49
N THR A 397 9.13 -1.37 8.50
CA THR A 397 9.77 -0.96 9.76
C THR A 397 10.46 -2.15 10.43
N THR A 398 9.82 -3.33 10.46
CA THR A 398 10.38 -4.59 10.95
C THR A 398 11.67 -4.97 10.21
N HIS A 399 11.75 -4.77 8.90
CA HIS A 399 12.95 -5.11 8.12
C HIS A 399 14.08 -4.12 8.39
N VAL A 400 13.75 -2.83 8.43
CA VAL A 400 14.74 -1.76 8.67
C VAL A 400 15.39 -1.96 10.03
N ILE A 401 14.61 -2.12 11.11
CA ILE A 401 15.16 -2.32 12.45
C ILE A 401 15.95 -3.62 12.57
N SER A 402 15.48 -4.70 11.95
CA SER A 402 16.22 -5.97 11.93
C SER A 402 17.55 -5.83 11.20
N GLY A 403 17.55 -5.19 10.03
CA GLY A 403 18.74 -4.89 9.24
C GLY A 403 19.74 -4.04 10.03
N SER A 404 19.28 -2.97 10.68
CA SER A 404 20.11 -2.13 11.55
C SER A 404 20.68 -2.90 12.74
N ILE A 405 19.90 -3.77 13.39
CA ILE A 405 20.39 -4.65 14.47
C ILE A 405 21.46 -5.60 13.94
N PHE A 406 21.27 -6.22 12.77
CA PHE A 406 22.28 -7.10 12.16
C PHE A 406 23.57 -6.34 11.80
N GLY A 407 23.46 -5.11 11.29
CA GLY A 407 24.60 -4.24 10.98
C GLY A 407 25.40 -3.87 12.22
N VAL A 408 24.71 -3.41 13.27
CA VAL A 408 25.31 -3.08 14.58
C VAL A 408 25.97 -4.32 15.21
N GLY A 409 25.36 -5.49 15.11
CA GLY A 409 25.94 -6.74 15.59
C GLY A 409 27.22 -7.13 14.86
N SER A 410 27.17 -7.03 13.53
CA SER A 410 28.27 -7.40 12.63
C SER A 410 29.51 -6.52 12.85
N SER A 411 29.35 -5.29 13.32
CA SER A 411 30.48 -4.37 13.58
C SER A 411 31.38 -4.81 14.73
N LYS A 412 30.88 -5.61 15.69
CA LYS A 412 31.74 -6.26 16.71
C LYS A 412 32.44 -7.48 16.12
N ARG A 413 31.64 -8.39 15.57
CA ARG A 413 32.08 -9.64 14.92
C ARG A 413 30.90 -10.26 14.20
N LEU A 414 31.14 -10.91 13.06
CA LEU A 414 30.07 -11.59 12.31
C LEU A 414 29.37 -12.68 13.13
N SER A 415 30.08 -13.35 14.05
CA SER A 415 29.50 -14.38 14.93
C SER A 415 28.64 -13.84 16.09
N ALA A 416 28.57 -12.52 16.28
CA ALA A 416 27.69 -11.92 17.29
C ALA A 416 26.22 -11.96 16.86
N VAL A 417 25.96 -12.01 15.55
CA VAL A 417 24.62 -12.14 14.98
C VAL A 417 24.26 -13.62 14.91
N ARG A 418 23.07 -13.97 15.40
CA ARG A 418 22.51 -15.32 15.26
C ARG A 418 21.91 -15.51 13.87
N TRP A 419 22.75 -15.81 12.89
CA TRP A 419 22.36 -15.90 11.47
C TRP A 419 21.23 -16.89 11.18
N GLY A 420 21.09 -17.98 11.94
CA GLY A 420 19.94 -18.89 11.80
C GLY A 420 18.59 -18.22 12.09
N VAL A 421 18.55 -17.28 13.05
CA VAL A 421 17.35 -16.47 13.32
C VAL A 421 17.13 -15.46 12.21
N ALA A 422 18.19 -14.79 11.74
CA ALA A 422 18.12 -13.84 10.63
C ALA A 422 17.59 -14.51 9.34
N GLN A 423 18.09 -15.70 9.00
CA GLN A 423 17.62 -16.48 7.86
C GLN A 423 16.13 -16.85 8.02
N SER A 424 15.72 -17.31 9.20
CA SER A 424 14.31 -17.63 9.48
C SER A 424 13.40 -16.41 9.30
N MET A 425 13.87 -15.21 9.68
CA MET A 425 13.13 -13.97 9.48
C MET A 425 13.02 -13.61 7.99
N VAL A 426 14.12 -13.69 7.23
CA VAL A 426 14.09 -13.42 5.78
C VAL A 426 13.15 -14.37 5.05
N VAL A 427 13.12 -15.66 5.42
CA VAL A 427 12.17 -16.63 4.86
C VAL A 427 10.73 -16.21 5.16
N ALA A 428 10.44 -15.81 6.41
CA ALA A 428 9.11 -15.33 6.78
C ALA A 428 8.72 -14.07 5.98
N TRP A 429 9.67 -13.16 5.74
CA TRP A 429 9.45 -11.94 4.97
C TRP A 429 9.07 -12.22 3.52
N ILE A 430 9.81 -13.13 2.86
CA ILE A 430 9.52 -13.55 1.48
C ILE A 430 8.16 -14.26 1.41
N LEU A 431 7.84 -15.09 2.41
CA LEU A 431 6.58 -15.85 2.46
C LEU A 431 5.35 -14.97 2.72
N THR A 432 5.51 -13.85 3.43
CA THR A 432 4.38 -12.98 3.79
C THR A 432 3.62 -12.45 2.58
N LEU A 433 4.30 -12.04 1.52
CA LEU A 433 3.66 -11.49 0.32
C LEU A 433 2.74 -12.51 -0.39
N PRO A 434 3.22 -13.72 -0.80
CA PRO A 434 2.36 -14.71 -1.43
C PRO A 434 1.30 -15.24 -0.46
N ALA A 435 1.63 -15.43 0.83
CA ALA A 435 0.65 -15.96 1.78
C ALA A 435 -0.50 -14.98 2.04
N ALA A 436 -0.22 -13.70 2.26
CA ALA A 436 -1.26 -12.69 2.39
C ALA A 436 -2.06 -12.52 1.09
N GLY A 437 -1.40 -12.63 -0.07
CA GLY A 437 -2.07 -12.62 -1.37
C GLY A 437 -3.04 -13.78 -1.56
N LEU A 438 -2.66 -15.00 -1.17
CA LEU A 438 -3.56 -16.16 -1.22
C LEU A 438 -4.78 -15.99 -0.30
N VAL A 439 -4.58 -15.47 0.91
CA VAL A 439 -5.69 -15.19 1.84
C VAL A 439 -6.61 -14.10 1.27
N ALA A 440 -6.06 -13.07 0.63
CA ALA A 440 -6.84 -12.01 0.00
C ALA A 440 -7.61 -12.52 -1.23
N ALA A 441 -7.00 -13.35 -2.07
CA ALA A 441 -7.68 -13.99 -3.20
C ALA A 441 -8.85 -14.86 -2.72
N PHE A 442 -8.62 -15.68 -1.69
CA PHE A 442 -9.69 -16.46 -1.07
C PHE A 442 -10.79 -15.60 -0.47
N SER A 443 -10.43 -14.49 0.18
CA SER A 443 -11.40 -13.52 0.72
C SER A 443 -12.21 -12.87 -0.40
N TYR A 444 -11.58 -12.56 -1.54
CA TYR A 444 -12.25 -12.01 -2.71
C TYR A 444 -13.31 -12.98 -3.26
N GLU A 445 -12.95 -14.24 -3.48
CA GLU A 445 -13.88 -15.27 -3.96
C GLU A 445 -15.09 -15.44 -3.01
N ILE A 446 -14.86 -15.42 -1.70
CA ILE A 446 -15.95 -15.46 -0.71
C ILE A 446 -16.87 -14.25 -0.87
N LEU A 447 -16.32 -13.04 -0.98
CA LEU A 447 -17.13 -11.83 -1.11
C LEU A 447 -17.93 -11.82 -2.42
N VAL A 448 -17.35 -12.31 -3.51
CA VAL A 448 -18.03 -12.49 -4.80
C VAL A 448 -19.18 -13.49 -4.66
N HIS A 449 -18.94 -14.66 -4.05
CA HIS A 449 -19.98 -15.67 -3.82
C HIS A 449 -21.11 -15.19 -2.89
N LEU A 450 -20.82 -14.28 -1.95
CA LEU A 450 -21.83 -13.61 -1.12
C LEU A 450 -22.64 -12.54 -1.86
N GLY A 451 -22.42 -12.37 -3.18
CA GLY A 451 -23.18 -11.46 -4.03
C GLY A 451 -22.69 -10.01 -3.96
N LEU A 452 -21.45 -9.78 -3.51
CA LEU A 452 -20.80 -8.45 -3.54
C LEU A 452 -19.99 -8.23 -4.83
N GLY A 453 -19.80 -9.25 -5.66
CA GLY A 453 -18.94 -9.19 -6.85
C GLY A 453 -19.55 -8.55 -8.11
N HIS A 454 -20.82 -8.14 -8.08
CA HIS A 454 -21.54 -7.62 -9.25
C HIS A 454 -22.19 -6.28 -8.93
#